data_AF-A0A4Y7ZSY8-F1
#
_entry.id   AF-A0A4Y7ZSY8-F1
#
_cell.length_a   1.000
_cell.length_b   1.000
_cell.length_c   1.000
_cell.angle_alpha   90.00
_cell.angle_beta   90.00
_cell.angle_gamma   90.00
#
_symmetry.space_group_name_H-M   'P 1'
#
loop_
_entity.id
_entity.type
_entity.pdbx_description
1 polymer ?
#
loop_
_entity_poly.entity_id
_entity_poly.type
_entity_poly.pdbx_seq_one_letter_code
_entity_poly.pdbx_strand_id
1 'polypeptide(L)'
;MRGKLIKDFLLYIEDCHKALADLYQRLSLEAGDEKAKLLLEYMKNKEQISYLHLHQLAQQAPISLLNTWLNDFSDHSFPLRCKTFKLKPKLTIENVVTLAIQFDMQLIEIMQTASPKNTTTEVETTIENLISREEEMLHQVVMVSHEFEHM
;
A
#
# COMPACT_ATOMS: atom_id res chain seq x y z
N MET A 1 -24.02 3.15 -11.37
CA MET A 1 -22.98 2.47 -10.58
C MET A 1 -22.59 1.18 -11.31
N ARG A 2 -21.35 1.07 -11.81
CA ARG A 2 -20.81 -0.22 -12.28
C ARG A 2 -20.00 -0.79 -11.13
N GLY A 3 -20.26 -2.04 -10.75
CA GLY A 3 -19.33 -2.72 -9.84
C GLY A 3 -17.97 -2.88 -10.52
N LYS A 4 -16.92 -3.14 -9.75
CA LYS A 4 -15.63 -3.59 -10.29
C LYS A 4 -15.40 -5.03 -9.92
N LEU A 5 -14.57 -5.73 -10.68
CA LEU A 5 -14.22 -7.11 -10.38
C LEU A 5 -13.08 -7.13 -9.36
N ILE A 6 -12.93 -8.23 -8.61
CA ILE A 6 -11.80 -8.40 -7.68
C ILE A 6 -10.47 -8.23 -8.38
N LYS A 7 -10.32 -8.76 -9.60
CA LYS A 7 -9.09 -8.54 -10.38
C LYS A 7 -8.79 -7.05 -10.61
N ASP A 8 -9.81 -6.24 -10.85
CA ASP A 8 -9.63 -4.79 -11.08
C ASP A 8 -9.25 -4.08 -9.78
N PHE A 9 -9.73 -4.60 -8.65
CA PHE A 9 -9.37 -4.12 -7.32
C PHE A 9 -7.94 -4.52 -6.95
N LEU A 10 -7.53 -5.78 -7.16
CA LEU A 10 -6.14 -6.22 -6.95
C LEU A 10 -5.16 -5.41 -7.80
N LEU A 11 -5.46 -5.20 -9.09
CA LEU A 11 -4.66 -4.35 -9.97
C LEU A 11 -4.57 -2.90 -9.45
N TYR A 12 -5.65 -2.37 -8.88
CA TYR A 12 -5.62 -1.05 -8.28
C TYR A 12 -4.71 -0.98 -7.04
N ILE A 13 -4.76 -1.98 -6.15
CA ILE A 13 -3.86 -2.05 -4.99
C ILE A 13 -2.40 -2.23 -5.43
N GLU A 14 -2.13 -3.03 -6.47
CA GLU A 14 -0.80 -3.10 -7.10
C GLU A 14 -0.29 -1.73 -7.56
N ASP A 15 -1.16 -0.93 -8.20
CA ASP A 15 -0.83 0.43 -8.63
C ASP A 15 -0.58 1.38 -7.45
N CYS A 16 -1.27 1.20 -6.33
CA CYS A 16 -1.01 1.93 -5.09
C CYS A 16 0.40 1.65 -4.56
N HIS A 17 0.79 0.38 -4.41
CA HIS A 17 2.12 0.00 -3.93
C HIS A 17 3.23 0.47 -4.89
N LYS A 18 3.03 0.36 -6.21
CA LYS A 18 3.97 0.93 -7.19
C LYS A 18 4.13 2.44 -6.99
N ALA A 19 3.03 3.17 -6.82
CA ALA A 19 3.08 4.61 -6.62
C ALA A 19 3.74 5.01 -5.29
N LEU A 20 3.61 4.20 -4.24
CA LEU A 20 4.32 4.38 -2.97
C LEU A 20 5.82 4.10 -3.13
N ALA A 21 6.21 3.03 -3.81
CA ALA A 21 7.62 2.74 -4.11
C ALA A 21 8.27 3.92 -4.87
N ASP A 22 7.59 4.42 -5.91
CA ASP A 22 8.04 5.59 -6.68
C ASP A 22 8.11 6.86 -5.84
N LEU A 23 7.19 7.05 -4.89
CA LEU A 23 7.23 8.16 -3.94
C LEU A 23 8.47 8.03 -3.04
N TYR A 24 8.65 6.90 -2.35
CA TYR A 24 9.77 6.72 -1.43
C TYR A 24 11.13 6.80 -2.15
N GLN A 25 11.21 6.32 -3.39
CA GLN A 25 12.40 6.50 -4.22
C GLN A 25 12.70 7.97 -4.50
N ARG A 26 11.70 8.78 -4.87
CA ARG A 26 11.90 10.23 -5.09
C ARG A 26 12.33 10.93 -3.80
N LEU A 27 11.67 10.62 -2.70
CA LEU A 27 12.02 11.19 -1.39
C LEU A 27 13.46 10.82 -0.99
N SER A 28 13.91 9.60 -1.27
CA SER A 28 15.27 9.13 -0.96
C SER A 28 16.34 9.90 -1.74
N LEU A 29 16.06 10.28 -2.99
CA LEU A 29 16.98 11.07 -3.81
C LEU A 29 17.11 12.52 -3.33
N GLU A 30 16.10 13.04 -2.66
CA GLU A 30 16.04 14.42 -2.16
C GLU A 30 16.38 14.55 -0.66
N ALA A 31 16.47 13.43 0.06
CA ALA A 31 16.80 13.41 1.47
C ALA A 31 18.26 13.85 1.69
N GLY A 32 18.45 14.88 2.51
CA GLY A 32 19.78 15.35 2.92
C GLY A 32 20.36 14.60 4.12
N ASP A 33 19.55 13.80 4.82
CA ASP A 33 19.94 12.99 5.97
C ASP A 33 20.08 11.52 5.54
N GLU A 34 21.23 10.91 5.83
CA GLU A 34 21.55 9.54 5.38
C GLU A 34 20.65 8.49 6.04
N LYS A 35 20.25 8.69 7.30
CA LYS A 35 19.36 7.76 7.99
C LYS A 35 17.94 7.81 7.40
N ALA A 36 17.44 9.01 7.13
CA ALA A 36 16.16 9.20 6.43
C ALA A 36 16.19 8.55 5.04
N LYS A 37 17.33 8.66 4.33
CA LYS A 37 17.52 8.01 3.03
C LYS A 37 17.48 6.48 3.10
N LEU A 38 18.16 5.89 4.10
CA LEU A 38 18.14 4.45 4.34
C LEU A 38 16.74 3.95 4.69
N LEU A 39 16.03 4.67 5.57
CA LEU A 39 14.64 4.33 5.90
C LEU A 39 13.76 4.40 4.64
N LEU A 40 13.87 5.45 3.83
CA LEU A 40 13.10 5.56 2.58
C LEU A 40 13.41 4.44 1.58
N GLU A 41 14.64 3.98 1.50
CA GLU A 41 15.02 2.83 0.68
C GLU A 41 14.40 1.52 1.22
N TYR A 42 14.41 1.32 2.54
CA TYR A 42 13.68 0.23 3.18
C TYR A 42 12.18 0.27 2.84
N MET A 43 11.56 1.45 2.94
CA MET A 43 10.14 1.63 2.60
C MET A 43 9.85 1.31 1.16
N LYS A 44 10.68 1.79 0.21
CA LYS A 44 10.55 1.42 -1.21
C LYS A 44 10.56 -0.10 -1.39
N ASN A 45 11.49 -0.80 -0.74
CA ASN A 45 11.62 -2.25 -0.86
C ASN A 45 10.41 -2.99 -0.26
N LYS A 46 9.86 -2.51 0.87
CA LYS A 46 8.58 -3.00 1.43
C LYS A 46 7.48 -2.97 0.39
N GLU A 47 7.27 -1.82 -0.26
CA GLU A 47 6.21 -1.65 -1.26
C GLU A 47 6.41 -2.55 -2.50
N GLN A 48 7.65 -2.73 -2.93
CA GLN A 48 7.95 -3.64 -4.03
C GLN A 48 7.62 -5.10 -3.68
N ILE A 49 7.87 -5.52 -2.44
CA ILE A 49 7.49 -6.86 -1.96
C ILE A 49 5.96 -7.00 -1.92
N SER A 50 5.24 -6.00 -1.44
CA SER A 50 3.76 -5.99 -1.44
C SER A 50 3.19 -6.11 -2.85
N TYR A 51 3.73 -5.33 -3.78
CA TYR A 51 3.38 -5.41 -5.20
C TYR A 51 3.60 -6.83 -5.76
N LEU A 52 4.78 -7.43 -5.54
CA LEU A 52 5.08 -8.77 -6.06
C LEU A 52 4.15 -9.83 -5.47
N HIS A 53 3.83 -9.72 -4.17
CA HIS A 53 2.90 -10.63 -3.50
C HIS A 53 1.49 -10.55 -4.10
N LEU A 54 0.97 -9.33 -4.29
CA LEU A 54 -0.33 -9.11 -4.93
C LEU A 54 -0.35 -9.61 -6.37
N HIS A 55 0.72 -9.35 -7.12
CA HIS A 55 0.85 -9.82 -8.48
C HIS A 55 0.81 -11.34 -8.56
N GLN A 56 1.51 -12.03 -7.66
CA GLN A 56 1.47 -13.48 -7.56
C GLN A 56 0.08 -13.99 -7.17
N LEU A 57 -0.58 -13.36 -6.19
CA LEU A 57 -1.94 -13.69 -5.79
C LEU A 57 -2.92 -13.58 -6.96
N ALA A 58 -2.86 -12.49 -7.72
CA ALA A 58 -3.73 -12.27 -8.88
C ALA A 58 -3.51 -13.31 -10.00
N GLN A 59 -2.29 -13.83 -10.15
CA GLN A 59 -1.99 -14.90 -11.11
C GLN A 59 -2.44 -16.29 -10.63
N GLN A 60 -2.40 -16.55 -9.33
CA GLN A 60 -2.69 -17.86 -8.74
C GLN A 60 -4.15 -18.04 -8.31
N ALA A 61 -4.88 -16.93 -8.13
CA ALA A 61 -6.27 -16.92 -7.70
C ALA A 61 -7.21 -17.62 -8.70
N PRO A 62 -8.25 -18.34 -8.22
CA PRO A 62 -9.28 -18.90 -9.07
C PRO A 62 -9.99 -17.84 -9.92
N ILE A 63 -10.31 -18.16 -11.17
CA ILE A 63 -11.05 -17.25 -12.07
C ILE A 63 -12.42 -16.87 -11.49
N SER A 64 -13.06 -17.78 -10.74
CA SER A 64 -14.32 -17.52 -10.01
C SER A 64 -14.17 -16.37 -9.00
N LEU A 65 -13.08 -16.38 -8.23
CA LEU A 65 -12.76 -15.32 -7.28
C LEU A 65 -12.51 -14.00 -8.02
N LEU A 66 -11.62 -14.02 -9.01
CA LEU A 66 -11.21 -12.83 -9.78
C LEU A 66 -12.37 -12.13 -10.50
N ASN A 67 -13.37 -12.89 -10.94
CA ASN A 67 -14.57 -12.37 -11.61
C ASN A 67 -15.74 -12.09 -10.66
N THR A 68 -15.51 -12.10 -9.34
CA THR A 68 -16.53 -11.66 -8.38
C THR A 68 -16.64 -10.14 -8.38
N TRP A 69 -17.88 -9.65 -8.34
CA TRP A 69 -18.18 -8.22 -8.32
C TRP A 69 -18.12 -7.64 -6.91
N LEU A 70 -17.39 -6.55 -6.77
CA LEU A 70 -17.36 -5.70 -5.58
C LEU A 70 -18.36 -4.55 -5.70
N ASN A 71 -18.79 -4.04 -4.54
CA ASN A 71 -19.36 -2.71 -4.43
C ASN A 71 -18.31 -1.67 -4.82
N ASP A 72 -18.78 -0.55 -5.36
CA ASP A 72 -17.91 0.49 -5.89
C ASP A 72 -16.98 1.01 -4.80
N PHE A 73 -15.65 0.99 -5.04
CA PHE A 73 -14.67 1.60 -4.15
C PHE A 73 -14.31 2.97 -4.73
N SER A 74 -14.74 4.02 -4.04
CA SER A 74 -14.88 5.37 -4.63
C SER A 74 -13.59 6.18 -4.74
N ASP A 75 -12.50 5.77 -4.10
CA ASP A 75 -11.23 6.49 -4.17
C ASP A 75 -10.23 5.77 -5.09
N HIS A 76 -10.12 6.25 -6.34
CA HIS A 76 -9.05 5.87 -7.28
C HIS A 76 -7.92 6.90 -7.34
N SER A 77 -7.94 7.90 -6.46
CA SER A 77 -6.99 8.99 -6.53
C SER A 77 -5.72 8.72 -5.73
N PHE A 78 -5.65 7.63 -4.95
CA PHE A 78 -4.49 7.32 -4.10
C PHE A 78 -3.18 7.25 -4.91
N PRO A 79 -3.05 6.48 -6.01
CA PRO A 79 -1.82 6.48 -6.79
C PRO A 79 -1.44 7.86 -7.33
N LEU A 80 -2.43 8.68 -7.68
CA LEU A 80 -2.22 10.05 -8.14
C LEU A 80 -1.75 10.96 -6.99
N ARG A 81 -2.29 10.79 -5.78
CA ARG A 81 -1.82 11.50 -4.58
C ARG A 81 -0.36 11.19 -4.30
N CYS A 82 0.05 9.91 -4.35
CA CYS A 82 1.45 9.54 -4.18
C CYS A 82 2.34 10.22 -5.23
N LYS A 83 1.95 10.20 -6.50
CA LYS A 83 2.70 10.82 -7.62
C LYS A 83 2.83 12.34 -7.46
N THR A 84 1.74 13.01 -7.07
CA THR A 84 1.67 14.47 -6.96
C THR A 84 2.15 15.00 -5.60
N PHE A 85 2.38 14.13 -4.63
CA PHE A 85 2.85 14.51 -3.30
C PHE A 85 4.17 15.29 -3.41
N LYS A 86 4.19 16.48 -2.79
CA LYS A 86 5.34 17.38 -2.78
C LYS A 86 6.01 17.37 -1.42
N LEU A 87 7.33 17.46 -1.44
CA LEU A 87 8.14 17.45 -0.23
C LEU A 87 7.92 18.69 0.62
N LYS A 88 8.05 18.50 1.94
CA LYS A 88 8.38 19.59 2.86
C LYS A 88 9.91 19.70 2.95
N PRO A 89 10.48 20.92 2.98
CA PRO A 89 11.91 21.10 3.18
C PRO A 89 12.33 20.52 4.53
N LYS A 90 13.38 19.67 4.52
CA LYS A 90 13.92 18.87 5.64
C LYS A 90 13.03 17.67 6.04
N LEU A 91 13.19 16.57 5.33
CA LEU A 91 12.66 15.27 5.75
C LEU A 91 13.49 14.72 6.92
N THR A 92 12.84 14.51 8.07
CA THR A 92 13.39 13.78 9.22
C THR A 92 12.89 12.34 9.18
N ILE A 93 13.51 11.45 9.96
CA ILE A 93 13.01 10.07 10.17
C ILE A 93 11.54 10.10 10.62
N GLU A 94 11.21 10.89 11.64
CA GLU A 94 9.84 11.04 12.15
C GLU A 94 8.85 11.48 11.06
N ASN A 95 9.25 12.40 10.17
CA ASN A 95 8.43 12.82 9.04
C ASN A 95 8.19 11.67 8.05
N VAL A 96 9.21 10.83 7.79
CA VAL A 96 9.08 9.64 6.92
C VAL A 96 8.12 8.62 7.53
N VAL A 97 8.27 8.32 8.82
CA VAL A 97 7.42 7.36 9.55
C VAL A 97 5.98 7.84 9.56
N THR A 98 5.76 9.11 9.90
CA THR A 98 4.41 9.70 9.91
C THR A 98 3.76 9.63 8.53
N LEU A 99 4.53 9.93 7.48
CA LEU A 99 4.04 9.86 6.11
C LEU A 99 3.65 8.44 5.72
N ALA A 100 4.48 7.46 6.08
CA ALA A 100 4.20 6.06 5.80
C ALA A 100 2.95 5.57 6.51
N ILE A 101 2.82 5.85 7.81
CA ILE A 101 1.61 5.52 8.59
C ILE A 101 0.37 6.11 7.92
N GLN A 102 0.43 7.37 7.50
CA GLN A 102 -0.70 8.04 6.84
C GLN A 102 -1.10 7.38 5.52
N PHE A 103 -0.14 6.95 4.70
CA PHE A 103 -0.44 6.29 3.42
C PHE A 103 -0.89 4.85 3.60
N ASP A 104 -0.25 4.08 4.48
CA ASP A 104 -0.61 2.69 4.75
C ASP A 104 -2.01 2.62 5.38
N MET A 105 -2.35 3.51 6.32
CA MET A 105 -3.71 3.61 6.86
C MET A 105 -4.75 3.94 5.79
N GLN A 106 -4.47 4.89 4.89
CA GLN A 106 -5.36 5.21 3.77
C GLN A 106 -5.54 4.01 2.83
N LEU A 107 -4.48 3.22 2.60
CA LEU A 107 -4.56 2.03 1.78
C LEU A 107 -5.40 0.94 2.44
N ILE A 108 -5.25 0.75 3.76
CA ILE A 108 -6.11 -0.12 4.57
C ILE A 108 -7.58 0.31 4.48
N GLU A 109 -7.87 1.60 4.64
CA GLU A 109 -9.22 2.14 4.52
C GLU A 109 -9.83 1.85 3.14
N ILE A 110 -9.06 2.05 2.07
CA ILE A 110 -9.46 1.68 0.70
C ILE A 110 -9.83 0.20 0.64
N MET A 111 -9.01 -0.69 1.23
CA MET A 111 -9.28 -2.12 1.23
C MET A 111 -10.51 -2.49 2.05
N GLN A 112 -10.75 -1.82 3.18
CA GLN A 112 -11.95 -2.01 3.99
C GLN A 112 -13.23 -1.54 3.27
N THR A 113 -13.13 -0.61 2.32
CA THR A 113 -14.29 -0.22 1.50
C THR A 113 -14.68 -1.27 0.46
N ALA A 114 -13.80 -2.22 0.16
CA ALA A 114 -14.05 -3.29 -0.79
C ALA A 114 -15.01 -4.33 -0.18
N SER A 115 -16.31 -4.11 -0.34
CA SER A 115 -17.35 -5.05 0.10
C SER A 115 -17.89 -5.84 -1.09
N PRO A 116 -17.96 -7.18 -1.04
CA PRO A 116 -18.52 -7.99 -2.13
C PRO A 116 -20.02 -7.77 -2.33
N LYS A 117 -20.50 -7.79 -3.58
CA LYS A 117 -21.94 -7.71 -3.90
C LYS A 117 -22.70 -8.99 -3.59
N ASN A 118 -22.05 -10.13 -3.81
CA ASN A 118 -22.55 -11.45 -3.46
C ASN A 118 -21.49 -12.06 -2.54
N THR A 119 -21.80 -12.09 -1.24
CA THR A 119 -20.86 -12.55 -0.22
C THR A 119 -20.56 -14.03 -0.40
N THR A 120 -19.32 -14.34 -0.78
CA THR A 120 -18.73 -15.66 -0.63
C THR A 120 -17.59 -15.56 0.36
N THR A 121 -17.49 -16.49 1.30
CA THR A 121 -16.45 -16.52 2.34
C THR A 121 -15.03 -16.38 1.77
N GLU A 122 -14.78 -16.94 0.58
CA GLU A 122 -13.48 -16.86 -0.11
C GLU A 122 -13.04 -15.42 -0.44
N VAL A 123 -13.99 -14.54 -0.79
CA VAL A 123 -13.72 -13.14 -1.13
C VAL A 123 -13.41 -12.33 0.12
N GLU A 124 -14.22 -12.52 1.16
CA GLU A 124 -14.03 -11.85 2.45
C GLU A 124 -12.66 -12.22 3.02
N THR A 125 -12.35 -13.51 3.08
CA THR A 125 -11.04 -13.99 3.53
C THR A 125 -9.90 -13.43 2.70
N THR A 126 -10.06 -13.30 1.37
CA THR A 126 -9.03 -12.70 0.52
C THR A 126 -8.78 -11.24 0.91
N ILE A 127 -9.84 -10.44 1.08
CA ILE A 127 -9.73 -9.02 1.43
C ILE A 127 -9.19 -8.84 2.85
N GLU A 128 -9.66 -9.64 3.80
CA GLU A 128 -9.17 -9.66 5.19
C GLU A 128 -7.67 -9.98 5.24
N ASN A 129 -7.21 -10.99 4.49
CA ASN A 129 -5.80 -11.33 4.42
C ASN A 129 -4.94 -10.19 3.86
N LEU A 130 -5.46 -9.40 2.90
CA LEU A 130 -4.76 -8.22 2.40
C LEU A 130 -4.65 -7.13 3.47
N ILE A 131 -5.74 -6.86 4.19
CA ILE A 131 -5.78 -5.88 5.28
C ILE A 131 -4.81 -6.28 6.39
N SER A 132 -4.89 -7.52 6.89
CA SER A 132 -4.02 -8.00 7.96
C SER A 132 -2.54 -7.93 7.57
N ARG A 133 -2.21 -8.23 6.31
CA ARG A 133 -0.83 -8.11 5.83
C ARG A 133 -0.35 -6.66 5.81
N GLU A 134 -1.18 -5.72 5.40
CA GLU A 134 -0.82 -4.29 5.40
C GLU A 134 -0.65 -3.77 6.82
N GLU A 135 -1.49 -4.19 7.76
CA GLU A 135 -1.37 -3.89 9.18
C GLU A 135 -0.06 -4.44 9.77
N GLU A 136 0.29 -5.70 9.47
CA GLU A 136 1.56 -6.30 9.88
C GLU A 136 2.77 -5.53 9.35
N MET A 137 2.72 -5.12 8.07
CA MET A 137 3.77 -4.33 7.45
C MET A 137 3.90 -2.94 8.10
N LEU A 138 2.78 -2.29 8.38
CA LEU A 138 2.76 -1.02 9.11
C LEU A 138 3.39 -1.14 10.51
N HIS A 139 3.07 -2.21 11.24
CA HIS A 139 3.72 -2.50 12.52
C HIS A 139 5.23 -2.67 12.39
N GLN A 140 5.71 -3.36 11.35
CA GLN A 140 7.15 -3.52 11.10
C GLN A 140 7.83 -2.19 10.80
N VAL A 141 7.19 -1.29 10.05
CA VAL A 141 7.72 0.05 9.75
C VAL A 141 7.99 0.84 11.03
N VAL A 142 7.03 0.83 11.96
CA VAL A 142 7.17 1.52 13.25
C VAL A 142 8.34 0.94 14.04
N MET A 143 8.45 -0.39 14.11
CA MET A 143 9.55 -1.07 14.81
C MET A 143 10.92 -0.73 14.21
N VAL A 144 11.06 -0.86 12.89
CA VAL A 144 12.30 -0.57 12.16
C VAL A 144 12.70 0.90 12.32
N SER A 145 11.73 1.81 12.34
CA SER A 145 12.03 3.23 12.52
C SER A 145 12.68 3.56 13.86
N HIS A 146 12.29 2.88 14.95
CA HIS A 146 12.94 3.03 16.25
C HIS A 146 14.39 2.55 16.21
N GLU A 147 14.70 1.48 15.44
CA GLU A 147 16.09 1.04 15.26
C GLU A 147 16.93 2.13 14.58
N PHE A 148 16.39 2.80 13.56
CA PHE A 148 17.06 3.92 12.87
C PHE A 148 17.25 5.16 13.74
N GLU A 149 16.35 5.43 14.69
CA GLU A 149 16.52 6.53 15.67
C GLU A 149 17.70 6.29 16.61
N HIS A 150 18.02 5.03 16.91
CA HIS A 150 19.07 4.63 17.84
C HIS A 150 20.42 4.26 17.19
N MET A 151 20.50 4.21 15.86
CA MET A 151 21.77 4.11 15.10
C MET A 151 22.62 5.37 15.19
#